data_AF-A0A2V9V4K1-F1
#
_entry.id   AF-A0A2V9V4K1-F1
#
_cell.length_a   1.000
_cell.length_b   1.000
_cell.length_c   1.000
_cell.angle_alpha   90.00
_cell.angle_beta   90.00
_cell.angle_gamma   90.00
#
_symmetry.space_group_name_H-M   'P 1'
#
loop_
_entity.id
_entity.type
_entity.pdbx_description
1 polymer ?
#
loop_
_entity_poly.entity_id
_entity_poly.type
_entity_poly.pdbx_seq_one_letter_code
_entity_poly.pdbx_strand_id
1 'polypeptide(L)'
;MPKIKLKVASRTDRKGADSVTHVTLANPSKSVAFFVRMKVDKGGGGEEILPVLWQDNYVSLLPGESREFSATYRTVDLGTAKPSVEVSGWNVQ
;
A
#
# COMPACT_ATOMS: atom_id res chain seq x y z
N MET A 1 14.84 -13.94 9.35
CA MET A 1 13.37 -14.11 9.37
C MET A 1 12.92 -14.80 8.08
N PRO A 2 11.94 -15.72 8.13
CA PRO A 2 11.40 -16.38 6.94
C PRO A 2 10.81 -15.36 5.96
N LYS A 3 10.96 -15.61 4.66
CA LYS A 3 10.31 -14.81 3.62
C LYS A 3 8.80 -15.07 3.61
N ILE A 4 8.01 -14.01 3.49
CA ILE A 4 6.55 -14.02 3.56
C ILE A 4 6.01 -13.37 2.29
N LYS A 5 4.99 -14.02 1.71
CA LYS A 5 4.18 -13.42 0.64
C LYS A 5 2.90 -12.85 1.25
N LEU A 6 2.76 -11.52 1.20
CA LEU A 6 1.52 -10.86 1.60
C LEU A 6 0.49 -10.95 0.48
N LYS A 7 -0.79 -10.98 0.84
CA LYS A 7 -1.88 -10.71 -0.10
C LYS A 7 -2.15 -9.21 -0.08
N VAL A 8 -2.17 -8.61 -1.27
CA VAL A 8 -2.39 -7.17 -1.46
C VAL A 8 -3.61 -6.98 -2.33
N ALA A 9 -4.55 -6.17 -1.87
CA ALA A 9 -5.67 -5.67 -2.67
C ALA A 9 -5.71 -4.15 -2.55
N SER A 10 -6.15 -3.47 -3.61
CA SER A 10 -6.36 -2.02 -3.54
C SER A 10 -7.54 -1.57 -4.38
N ARG A 11 -8.16 -0.48 -3.93
CA ARG A 11 -9.18 0.28 -4.68
C ARG A 11 -8.90 1.77 -4.50
N THR A 12 -9.36 2.59 -5.43
CA THR A 12 -9.19 4.05 -5.35
C THR A 12 -10.50 4.75 -5.57
N ASP A 13 -10.83 5.67 -4.66
CA ASP A 13 -12.00 6.53 -4.73
C ASP A 13 -11.56 7.99 -4.99
N ARG A 14 -12.19 8.66 -5.95
CA ARG A 14 -11.97 10.10 -6.17
C ARG A 14 -12.90 10.91 -5.26
N LYS A 15 -12.33 11.84 -4.50
CA LYS A 15 -13.03 12.74 -3.57
C LYS A 15 -12.66 14.19 -3.89
N GLY A 16 -13.34 14.77 -4.88
CA GLY A 16 -13.09 16.14 -5.31
C GLY A 16 -11.67 16.33 -5.84
N ALA A 17 -10.89 17.19 -5.17
CA ALA A 17 -9.50 17.46 -5.54
C ALA A 17 -8.54 16.30 -5.21
N ASP A 18 -8.95 15.39 -4.33
CA ASP A 18 -8.10 14.31 -3.81
C ASP A 18 -8.56 12.94 -4.30
N SER A 19 -7.63 12.00 -4.30
CA SER A 19 -7.87 10.58 -4.51
C SER A 19 -7.43 9.82 -3.26
N VAL A 20 -8.24 8.84 -2.86
CA VAL A 20 -7.96 7.97 -1.71
C VAL A 20 -7.78 6.55 -2.21
N THR A 21 -6.56 6.01 -2.10
CA THR A 21 -6.28 4.60 -2.35
C THR A 21 -6.39 3.82 -1.04
N HIS A 22 -7.35 2.91 -0.99
CA HIS A 22 -7.50 1.93 0.09
C HIS A 22 -6.66 0.71 -0.24
N VAL A 23 -5.81 0.29 0.70
CA VAL A 23 -4.90 -0.85 0.58
C VAL A 23 -5.20 -1.87 1.65
N THR A 24 -5.60 -3.07 1.27
CA THR A 24 -5.75 -4.20 2.20
C THR A 24 -4.51 -5.08 2.12
N LEU A 25 -3.83 -5.23 3.25
CA LEU A 25 -2.74 -6.21 3.43
C LEU A 25 -3.23 -7.35 4.31
N ALA A 26 -3.00 -8.59 3.88
CA ALA A 26 -3.22 -9.77 4.70
C ALA A 26 -1.97 -10.64 4.77
N ASN A 27 -1.63 -11.08 5.98
CA ASN A 27 -0.55 -12.01 6.26
C ASN A 27 -1.11 -13.43 6.50
N PRO A 28 -1.22 -14.29 5.47
CA PRO A 28 -1.73 -15.65 5.62
C PRO A 28 -0.71 -16.61 6.25
N SER A 29 0.50 -16.14 6.59
CA SER A 29 1.59 -17.00 7.06
C SER A 29 1.57 -17.19 8.58
N LYS A 30 2.50 -18.01 9.08
CA LYS A 30 2.73 -18.25 10.52
C LYS A 30 3.84 -17.37 11.10
N SER A 31 4.33 -16.38 10.35
CA SER A 31 5.43 -15.50 10.77
C SER A 31 5.01 -14.04 10.69
N VAL A 32 5.64 -13.16 11.47
CA VAL A 32 5.39 -11.71 11.38
C VAL A 32 5.93 -11.18 10.05
N ALA A 33 5.11 -10.43 9.32
CA ALA A 33 5.57 -9.58 8.23
C ALA A 33 6.09 -8.27 8.84
N PHE A 34 7.41 -8.11 8.84
CA PHE A 34 8.07 -7.07 9.61
C PHE A 34 8.42 -5.86 8.76
N PHE A 35 8.12 -4.67 9.30
CA PHE A 35 8.51 -3.36 8.74
C PHE A 35 8.14 -3.20 7.26
N VAL A 36 6.84 -3.36 7.00
CA VAL A 36 6.20 -3.32 5.69
C VAL A 36 5.92 -1.86 5.30
N ARG A 37 6.55 -1.41 4.21
CA ARG A 37 6.31 -0.12 3.57
C ARG A 37 5.37 -0.30 2.38
N MET A 38 4.38 0.58 2.28
CA MET A 38 3.50 0.72 1.13
C MET A 38 3.85 2.00 0.37
N LYS A 39 3.77 1.93 -0.95
CA LYS A 39 3.99 3.04 -1.87
C LYS A 39 2.86 3.06 -2.90
N VAL A 40 2.31 4.25 -3.21
CA VAL A 40 1.37 4.41 -4.33
C VAL A 40 2.09 5.05 -5.50
N ASP A 41 2.08 4.37 -6.65
CA ASP A 41 2.78 4.79 -7.86
C ASP A 41 1.80 5.16 -8.98
N LYS A 42 2.28 5.96 -9.94
CA LYS A 42 1.59 6.28 -11.20
C LYS A 42 1.64 5.10 -12.17
N GLY A 43 0.87 4.05 -11.89
CA GLY A 43 0.88 2.80 -12.65
C GLY A 43 2.03 1.89 -12.25
N GLY A 44 1.95 0.61 -12.68
CA GLY A 44 2.89 -0.41 -12.26
C GLY A 44 4.33 -0.10 -12.69
N GLY A 45 5.23 0.05 -11.72
CA GLY A 45 6.63 0.44 -11.97
C GLY A 45 6.83 1.92 -12.28
N GLY A 46 5.80 2.75 -12.12
CA GLY A 46 5.88 4.19 -12.28
C GLY A 46 6.49 4.91 -11.08
N GLU A 47 6.54 6.24 -11.17
CA GLU A 47 7.01 7.10 -10.09
C GLU A 47 6.04 7.13 -8.90
N GLU A 48 6.58 7.29 -7.71
CA GLU A 48 5.81 7.49 -6.47
C GLU A 48 4.98 8.77 -6.57
N ILE A 49 3.71 8.69 -6.17
CA ILE A 49 2.85 9.87 -6.08
C ILE A 49 3.20 10.63 -4.80
N LEU A 50 3.64 11.88 -4.95
CA LEU A 50 4.00 12.75 -3.84
C LEU A 50 3.39 14.15 -4.04
N PRO A 51 2.94 14.82 -2.96
CA PRO A 51 2.90 14.31 -1.58
C PRO A 51 1.78 13.28 -1.38
N VAL A 52 1.98 12.35 -0.45
CA VAL A 52 0.97 11.35 -0.03
C VAL A 52 0.86 11.30 1.49
N LEU A 53 -0.36 11.32 2.00
CA LEU A 53 -0.67 11.13 3.41
C LEU A 53 -1.17 9.70 3.63
N TRP A 54 -0.43 8.93 4.42
CA TRP A 54 -0.84 7.60 4.85
C TRP A 54 -1.53 7.65 6.22
N GLN A 55 -2.59 6.87 6.39
CA GLN A 55 -3.16 6.58 7.71
C GLN A 55 -2.13 5.92 8.63
N ASP A 56 -1.36 4.99 8.08
CA ASP A 56 -0.25 4.28 8.73
C ASP A 56 0.65 3.70 7.64
N ASN A 57 1.95 3.57 7.91
CA ASN A 57 2.94 3.02 6.98
C ASN A 57 4.16 2.54 7.79
N TYR A 58 5.03 1.69 7.22
CA TYR A 58 6.10 1.02 7.96
C TYR A 58 5.59 0.12 9.10
N VAL A 59 4.50 -0.60 8.83
CA VAL A 59 3.76 -1.42 9.79
C VAL A 59 4.34 -2.83 9.92
N SER A 60 3.96 -3.56 10.97
CA SER A 60 4.16 -5.02 11.00
C SER A 60 2.82 -5.73 11.11
N LEU A 61 2.64 -6.82 10.37
CA LEU A 61 1.43 -7.64 10.42
C LEU A 61 1.72 -8.97 11.10
N LEU A 62 0.92 -9.29 12.11
CA LEU A 62 0.99 -10.56 12.83
C LEU A 62 0.50 -11.74 11.95
N PRO A 63 0.81 -12.99 12.32
CA PRO A 63 0.26 -14.17 11.66
C PRO A 63 -1.27 -14.14 11.59
N GLY A 64 -1.84 -14.32 10.41
CA GLY A 64 -3.29 -14.31 10.18
C GLY A 64 -3.93 -12.93 10.15
N GLU A 65 -3.19 -11.85 10.42
CA GLU A 65 -3.75 -10.50 10.45
C GLU A 65 -4.12 -10.01 9.03
N SER A 66 -5.24 -9.30 8.94
CA SER A 66 -5.68 -8.56 7.76
C SER A 66 -6.09 -7.16 8.18
N ARG A 67 -5.52 -6.13 7.53
CA ARG A 67 -5.78 -4.72 7.86
C ARG A 67 -5.92 -3.90 6.58
N GLU A 68 -6.81 -2.92 6.60
CA GLU A 68 -6.94 -1.89 5.56
C GLU A 68 -6.27 -0.58 6.00
N PHE A 69 -5.59 0.05 5.05
CA PHE A 69 -4.91 1.34 5.19
C PHE A 69 -5.40 2.29 4.10
N SER A 70 -5.31 3.60 4.34
CA SER A 70 -5.67 4.62 3.35
C SER A 70 -4.47 5.52 3.01
N ALA A 71 -4.28 5.79 1.72
CA ALA A 71 -3.35 6.78 1.19
C ALA A 71 -4.13 7.88 0.47
N THR A 72 -3.95 9.13 0.89
CA THR A 72 -4.60 10.30 0.27
C THR A 72 -3.55 11.15 -0.44
N TYR A 73 -3.83 11.49 -1.69
CA TYR A 73 -2.98 12.33 -2.54
C TYR A 73 -3.85 13.16 -3.49
N ARG A 74 -3.28 14.20 -4.09
CA ARG A 74 -4.03 15.05 -5.02
C ARG A 74 -4.31 14.29 -6.30
N THR A 75 -5.52 14.39 -6.81
CA THR A 75 -5.92 13.74 -8.08
C THR A 75 -5.07 14.26 -9.26
N VAL A 76 -4.62 15.52 -9.20
CA VAL A 76 -3.76 16.12 -10.23
C VAL A 76 -2.36 15.47 -10.29
N ASP A 77 -1.84 14.99 -9.16
CA ASP A 77 -0.50 14.38 -9.10
C ASP A 77 -0.53 12.97 -9.71
N LEU A 78 -1.67 12.26 -9.63
CA LEU A 78 -1.90 11.00 -10.34
C LEU A 78 -2.06 11.20 -11.87
N GLY A 79 -2.66 12.32 -12.28
CA GLY A 79 -2.98 12.59 -13.68
C GLY A 79 -3.99 11.60 -14.27
N THR A 80 -3.68 11.05 -15.45
CA THR A 80 -4.52 10.04 -16.13
C THR A 80 -4.11 8.60 -15.83
N ALA A 81 -3.04 8.39 -15.06
CA ALA A 81 -2.58 7.06 -14.70
C ALA A 81 -3.57 6.35 -13.77
N LYS A 82 -3.55 5.02 -13.79
CA LYS A 82 -4.22 4.20 -12.78
C LYS A 82 -3.23 3.96 -11.64
N PRO A 83 -3.58 4.25 -10.37
CA PRO A 83 -2.66 4.05 -9.26
C PRO A 83 -2.37 2.56 -9.08
N SER A 84 -1.14 2.24 -8.70
CA SER A 84 -0.73 0.91 -8.26
C SER A 84 -0.06 0.98 -6.91
N VAL A 85 -0.10 -0.13 -6.16
CA VAL A 85 0.52 -0.21 -4.84
C VAL A 85 1.70 -1.15 -4.89
N GLU A 86 2.88 -0.64 -4.55
CA GLU A 86 4.05 -1.46 -4.28
C GLU A 86 4.15 -1.71 -2.77
N VAL A 87 4.47 -2.96 -2.41
CA VAL A 87 4.62 -3.38 -1.02
C VAL A 87 6.01 -3.98 -0.87
N SER A 88 6.78 -3.42 0.05
CA SER A 88 8.12 -3.91 0.41
C SER A 88 8.21 -4.08 1.92
N GLY A 89 9.15 -4.87 2.39
CA GLY A 89 9.38 -5.05 3.83
C GLY A 89 10.58 -5.94 4.08
N TRP A 90 11.04 -6.00 5.33
CA TRP A 90 12.28 -6.70 5.69
C TRP A 90 12.28 -8.17 5.21
N ASN A 91 11.16 -8.85 5.36
CA ASN A 91 10.99 -10.24 4.97
C ASN A 91 9.81 -10.46 4.01
N VAL A 92 9.36 -9.44 3.28
CA VAL A 92 8.28 -9.54 2.28
C VAL A 92 8.86 -9.81 0.88
N GLN A 93 8.17 -10.62 0.09
CA GLN A 93 8.46 -10.90 -1.34
C GLN A 93 7.18 -11.04 -2.16
#